data_AF-M5FCQ5-F1
#
_entry.id   AF-M5FCQ5-F1
#
_cell.length_a   1.000
_cell.length_b   1.000
_cell.length_c   1.000
_cell.angle_alpha   90.00
_cell.angle_beta   90.00
_cell.angle_gamma   90.00
#
_symmetry.space_group_name_H-M   'P 1'
#
loop_
_entity.id
_entity.type
_entity.pdbx_description
1 polymer ?
#
loop_
_entity_poly.entity_id
_entity_poly.type
_entity_poly.pdbx_seq_one_letter_code
_entity_poly.pdbx_strand_id
1 'polypeptide(L)'
;MRLAVDLERTVESISGVCTVGSDFRLSYGVKYGPFALMDKVGLHTILKVEERYYDLTGDPSDRPPSVLVDLVKAGKLGEATNAGFYTYPNPRYQKDGWLEGLDS
;
A
#
# COMPACT_ATOMS: atom_id res chain seq x y z
N MET A 1 12.41 -10.41 15.04
CA MET A 1 11.23 -10.17 14.19
C MET A 1 11.19 -8.68 13.88
N ARG A 2 11.81 -8.28 12.77
CA ARG A 2 12.22 -6.90 12.46
C ARG A 2 11.41 -6.31 11.30
N LEU A 3 10.12 -6.66 11.24
CA LEU A 3 9.24 -6.30 10.11
C LEU A 3 8.67 -4.87 10.21
N ALA A 4 8.83 -4.19 11.35
CA ALA A 4 8.24 -2.87 11.59
C ALA A 4 9.13 -1.69 11.11
N VAL A 5 10.43 -1.89 10.90
CA VAL A 5 11.37 -0.77 10.66
C VAL A 5 11.57 -0.45 9.18
N ASP A 6 11.19 -1.33 8.25
CA ASP A 6 11.38 -1.09 6.80
C ASP A 6 10.20 -0.41 6.10
N LEU A 7 9.11 -0.10 6.83
CA LEU A 7 8.01 0.71 6.28
C LEU A 7 8.31 2.22 6.27
N GLU A 8 9.23 2.70 7.12
CA GLU A 8 9.52 4.14 7.23
C GLU A 8 10.39 4.69 6.11
N ARG A 9 10.94 3.83 5.24
CA ARG A 9 11.89 4.24 4.19
C ARG A 9 11.38 4.05 2.76
N THR A 10 10.11 3.75 2.58
CA THR A 10 9.53 3.51 1.25
C THR A 10 8.86 4.78 0.70
N VAL A 11 9.63 5.47 -0.16
CA VAL A 11 9.27 5.96 -1.49
C VAL A 11 8.45 7.23 -1.75
N GLU A 12 8.92 7.92 -2.79
CA GLU A 12 8.16 8.62 -3.82
C GLU A 12 6.94 7.79 -4.28
N SER A 13 5.87 7.89 -3.49
CA SER A 13 4.45 7.48 -3.59
C SER A 13 3.98 6.35 -4.51
N ILE A 14 4.60 6.08 -5.65
CA ILE A 14 4.22 5.02 -6.60
C ILE A 14 5.37 4.02 -6.77
N SER A 15 6.63 4.47 -6.79
CA SER A 15 7.78 3.61 -7.09
C SER A 15 7.93 2.46 -6.07
N GLY A 16 7.79 2.74 -4.77
CA GLY A 16 7.95 1.68 -3.75
C GLY A 16 6.72 0.86 -3.48
N VAL A 17 5.53 1.36 -3.85
CA VAL A 17 4.36 0.48 -3.94
C VAL A 17 4.64 -0.63 -4.97
N CYS A 18 5.34 -0.30 -6.06
CA CYS A 18 5.83 -1.30 -7.02
C CYS A 18 6.94 -2.17 -6.45
N THR A 19 7.97 -1.60 -5.83
CA THR A 19 9.12 -2.36 -5.29
C THR A 19 8.68 -3.38 -4.25
N VAL A 20 7.89 -2.97 -3.25
CA VAL A 20 7.38 -3.87 -2.21
C VAL A 20 6.48 -4.96 -2.80
N GLY A 21 5.66 -4.62 -3.80
CA GLY A 21 4.84 -5.62 -4.50
C GLY A 21 5.69 -6.66 -5.26
N SER A 22 6.82 -6.23 -5.81
CA SER A 22 7.76 -7.07 -6.56
C SER A 22 8.51 -8.03 -5.64
N ASP A 23 9.03 -7.51 -4.53
CA ASP A 23 9.70 -8.29 -3.50
C ASP A 23 8.76 -9.33 -2.90
N PHE A 24 7.52 -8.95 -2.59
CA PHE A 24 6.54 -9.91 -2.06
C PHE A 24 6.20 -11.02 -3.05
N ARG A 25 6.13 -10.72 -4.36
CA ARG A 25 5.91 -11.74 -5.38
C ARG A 25 7.08 -12.72 -5.47
N LEU A 26 8.32 -12.21 -5.41
CA LEU A 26 9.53 -13.03 -5.44
C LEU A 26 9.71 -13.86 -4.16
N SER A 27 9.41 -13.29 -3.00
CA SER A 27 9.62 -13.93 -1.69
C SER A 27 8.48 -14.86 -1.26
N TYR A 28 7.21 -14.51 -1.55
CA TYR A 28 6.04 -15.25 -1.05
C TYR A 28 5.18 -15.88 -2.15
N GLY A 29 5.56 -15.73 -3.43
CA GLY A 29 4.82 -16.31 -4.56
C GLY A 29 3.42 -15.70 -4.76
N VAL A 30 3.10 -14.61 -4.07
CA VAL A 30 1.81 -13.93 -4.17
C VAL A 30 1.75 -13.07 -5.44
N LYS A 31 0.66 -13.15 -6.20
CA LYS A 31 0.48 -12.40 -7.46
C LYS A 31 0.26 -10.89 -7.23
N TYR A 32 0.11 -10.45 -5.98
CA TYR A 32 -0.27 -9.09 -5.62
C TYR A 32 0.47 -8.67 -4.34
N GLY A 33 0.88 -7.40 -4.27
CA GLY A 33 1.56 -6.83 -3.11
C GLY A 33 0.60 -6.48 -1.97
N PRO A 34 1.14 -6.13 -0.78
CA PRO A 34 0.33 -5.76 0.38
C PRO A 34 -0.60 -4.56 0.09
N PHE A 35 -0.20 -3.62 -0.76
CA PHE A 35 -1.02 -2.48 -1.18
C PHE A 35 -2.27 -2.89 -1.96
N ALA A 36 -2.19 -3.93 -2.79
CA ALA A 36 -3.35 -4.45 -3.49
C ALA A 36 -4.32 -5.16 -2.53
N LEU A 37 -3.79 -5.82 -1.48
CA LEU A 37 -4.62 -6.35 -0.39
C LEU A 37 -5.31 -5.23 0.39
N MET A 38 -4.62 -4.13 0.68
CA MET A 38 -5.21 -2.97 1.34
C MET A 38 -6.33 -2.34 0.52
N ASP A 39 -6.15 -2.22 -0.80
CA ASP A 39 -7.20 -1.74 -1.71
C ASP A 39 -8.42 -2.71 -1.77
N LYS A 40 -8.21 -4.02 -1.58
CA LYS A 40 -9.28 -5.03 -1.49
C LYS A 40 -10.07 -4.95 -0.19
N VAL A 41 -9.38 -4.77 0.93
CA VAL A 41 -10.00 -4.60 2.26
C VAL A 41 -10.73 -3.25 2.35
N GLY A 42 -10.14 -2.23 1.73
CA GLY A 42 -10.64 -0.87 1.72
C GLY A 42 -9.78 0.06 2.58
N LEU A 43 -9.32 1.16 1.99
CA LEU A 43 -8.38 2.10 2.63
C LEU A 43 -8.98 2.80 3.85
N HIS A 44 -10.30 3.00 3.90
CA HIS A 44 -10.96 3.55 5.08
C HIS A 44 -10.83 2.64 6.31
N THR A 45 -10.85 1.32 6.12
CA THR A 45 -10.72 0.35 7.20
C THR A 45 -9.30 0.35 7.73
N ILE A 46 -8.32 0.37 6.82
CA ILE A 46 -6.90 0.42 7.16
C ILE A 46 -6.58 1.69 7.96
N LEU A 47 -7.07 2.85 7.50
CA LEU A 47 -6.87 4.11 8.21
C LEU A 47 -7.41 4.05 9.64
N LYS A 48 -8.60 3.50 9.86
CA LYS A 48 -9.16 3.35 11.22
C LYS A 48 -8.34 2.41 12.11
N VAL A 49 -7.75 1.36 11.52
CA VAL A 49 -6.90 0.42 12.26
C VAL A 49 -5.61 1.12 12.69
N GLU A 50 -5.00 1.90 11.80
CA GLU A 50 -3.78 2.68 12.10
C GLU A 50 -4.05 3.80 13.12
N GLU A 51 -5.14 4.55 12.97
CA GLU A 51 -5.57 5.55 13.98
C GLU A 51 -5.76 4.91 15.36
N ARG A 52 -6.43 3.76 15.41
CA ARG A 52 -6.61 3.03 16.66
C ARG A 52 -5.29 2.48 17.22
N TYR A 53 -4.36 2.08 16.35
CA TYR A 53 -3.05 1.60 16.78
C TYR A 53 -2.24 2.75 17.38
N TYR A 54 -2.21 3.90 16.70
CA TYR A 54 -1.61 5.13 17.18
C TYR A 54 -2.20 5.60 18.53
N ASP A 55 -3.52 5.53 18.69
CA ASP A 55 -4.18 5.87 19.96
C ASP A 55 -3.76 4.93 21.11
N LEU A 56 -3.38 3.69 20.80
CA LEU A 56 -2.97 2.69 21.79
C LEU A 56 -1.48 2.78 22.15
N THR A 57 -0.61 3.09 21.18
CA THR A 57 0.84 3.15 21.38
C THR A 57 1.32 4.56 21.76
N GLY A 58 0.69 5.59 21.20
CA GLY A 58 1.12 6.99 21.30
C GLY A 58 2.44 7.29 20.57
N ASP A 59 2.97 6.34 19.79
CA ASP A 59 4.25 6.48 19.10
C ASP A 59 4.07 7.26 17.78
N PRO A 60 4.79 8.38 17.56
CA PRO A 60 4.77 9.09 16.28
C PRO A 60 5.08 8.24 15.05
N SER A 61 5.84 7.15 15.20
CA SER A 61 6.13 6.19 14.11
C SER A 61 4.91 5.38 13.67
N ASP A 62 3.92 5.23 14.55
CA ASP A 62 2.66 4.52 14.26
C ASP A 62 1.59 5.42 13.63
N ARG A 63 1.92 6.69 13.38
CA ARG A 63 0.97 7.62 12.77
C ARG A 63 0.60 7.15 11.35
N PRO A 64 -0.70 7.18 11.00
CA PRO A 64 -1.12 6.84 9.65
C PRO A 64 -0.39 7.68 8.59
N PRO A 65 0.09 7.09 7.49
CA PRO A 65 0.75 7.81 6.42
C PRO A 65 -0.14 8.90 5.82
N SER A 66 0.42 10.09 5.57
CA SER A 66 -0.33 11.21 4.97
C SER A 66 -0.99 10.84 3.64
N VAL A 67 -0.30 10.04 2.82
CA VAL A 67 -0.82 9.52 1.54
C VAL A 67 -2.10 8.70 1.73
N LEU A 68 -2.17 7.87 2.78
CA LEU A 68 -3.36 7.08 3.07
C LEU A 68 -4.54 7.98 3.46
N VAL A 69 -4.28 8.97 4.33
CA VAL A 69 -5.28 9.96 4.75
C VAL A 69 -5.81 10.74 3.55
N ASP A 70 -4.94 11.17 2.64
CA ASP A 70 -5.33 11.93 1.44
C ASP A 70 -6.16 11.09 0.47
N LEU A 71 -5.82 9.80 0.28
CA LEU A 71 -6.60 8.87 -0.54
C LEU A 71 -8.01 8.67 0.03
N VAL A 72 -8.13 8.46 1.34
CA VAL A 72 -9.44 8.30 2.00
C VAL A 72 -10.26 9.58 1.92
N LYS A 73 -9.66 10.75 2.16
CA LYS A 73 -10.32 12.06 2.00
C LYS A 73 -10.79 12.32 0.57
N ALA A 74 -10.04 11.84 -0.43
CA ALA A 74 -10.41 11.93 -1.83
C ALA A 74 -11.49 10.90 -2.25
N GLY A 75 -11.98 10.06 -1.35
CA GLY A 75 -12.96 9.00 -1.65
C GLY A 75 -12.37 7.83 -2.45
N LYS A 76 -11.04 7.73 -2.52
CA LYS A 76 -10.33 6.62 -3.17
C LYS A 76 -10.14 5.52 -2.14
N LEU A 77 -11.12 4.64 -2.00
CA LEU A 77 -11.16 3.60 -0.98
C LEU A 77 -10.58 2.27 -1.43
N GLY A 78 -10.12 2.13 -2.68
CA GLY A 78 -9.59 0.90 -3.25
C GLY A 78 -10.48 0.32 -4.36
N GLU A 79 -10.58 -1.01 -4.42
CA GLU A 79 -11.31 -1.73 -5.48
C GLU A 79 -12.80 -1.35 -5.48
N ALA A 80 -13.40 -1.11 -4.30
CA ALA A 80 -14.81 -0.74 -4.17
C ALA A 80 -15.17 0.59 -4.85
N THR A 81 -14.22 1.53 -4.95
CA THR A 81 -14.40 2.84 -5.59
C THR A 81 -13.66 2.94 -6.92
N ASN A 82 -13.17 1.81 -7.44
CA ASN A 82 -12.31 1.71 -8.62
C ASN A 82 -10.97 2.49 -8.53
N ALA A 83 -10.59 2.98 -7.35
CA ALA A 83 -9.41 3.81 -7.16
C ALA A 83 -8.96 3.78 -5.69
N GLY A 84 -7.67 3.54 -5.47
CA GLY A 84 -6.98 3.57 -4.17
C GLY A 84 -5.48 3.81 -4.39
N PHE A 85 -4.63 2.90 -3.90
CA PHE A 85 -3.22 2.86 -4.27
C PHE A 85 -3.03 2.49 -5.76
N TYR A 86 -3.89 1.60 -6.27
CA TYR A 86 -3.99 1.29 -7.67
C TYR A 86 -5.31 1.78 -8.26
N THR A 87 -5.32 1.95 -9.58
CA THR A 87 -6.53 2.23 -10.35
C THR A 87 -7.13 0.92 -10.84
N TYR A 88 -8.41 0.70 -10.58
CA TYR A 88 -9.16 -0.49 -11.03
C TYR A 88 -10.09 -0.12 -12.18
N PRO A 89 -10.53 -1.07 -13.03
CA PRO A 89 -10.34 -2.53 -12.96
C PRO A 89 -8.99 -3.03 -13.48
N ASN A 90 -8.13 -2.17 -14.04
CA ASN A 90 -6.85 -2.53 -14.64
C ASN A 90 -5.66 -2.03 -13.79
N PRO A 91 -5.43 -2.61 -12.60
CA PRO A 91 -4.34 -2.18 -11.74
C PRO A 91 -3.00 -2.47 -12.39
N ARG A 92 -2.04 -1.57 -12.14
CA ARG A 92 -0.73 -1.57 -12.81
C ARG A 92 0.02 -2.90 -12.63
N TYR A 93 -0.14 -3.57 -11.48
CA TYR A 93 0.45 -4.90 -11.18
C TYR A 93 -0.09 -6.07 -12.02
N GLN A 94 -1.21 -5.90 -12.74
CA GLN A 94 -1.74 -6.91 -13.66
C GLN A 94 -1.11 -6.84 -15.06
N LYS A 95 -0.36 -5.78 -15.39
CA LYS A 95 0.33 -5.72 -16.69
C LYS A 95 1.45 -6.75 -16.71
N ASP A 96 1.45 -7.60 -17.73
CA ASP A 96 2.61 -8.44 -18.06
C ASP A 96 3.83 -7.53 -18.28
N GLY A 97 4.96 -7.89 -17.66
CA GLY A 97 6.17 -7.04 -17.66
C GLY A 97 6.23 -5.94 -16.59
N TRP A 98 5.35 -5.94 -15.59
CA TRP A 98 5.36 -4.96 -14.48
C TRP A 98 6.72 -4.78 -13.76
N LEU A 99 7.58 -5.79 -13.83
CA LEU A 99 8.93 -5.79 -13.24
C LEU A 99 10.03 -5.27 -14.16
N GLU A 100 9.78 -5.10 -15.46
CA GLU A 100 10.81 -4.78 -16.46
C GLU A 100 11.21 -3.29 -16.52
N GLY A 101 10.95 -2.53 -15.45
CA GLY A 101 11.18 -1.08 -15.45
C GLY A 101 11.46 -0.48 -14.08
N LEU A 102 12.03 -1.26 -13.15
CA LEU A 102 12.53 -0.75 -11.86
C LEU A 102 14.05 -0.56 -11.85
N ASP A 103 14.68 -0.84 -12.99
CA ASP A 103 16.12 -0.97 -13.20
C ASP A 103 16.66 0.00 -14.28
N SER A 104 15.89 1.03 -14.66
CA SER A 104 16.33 2.10 -15.57
C SER A 104 16.38 3.48 -14.92
#